data_AF-A0A846WU65-F1
#
_entry.id   AF-A0A846WU65-F1
#
_cell.length_a   1.000
_cell.length_b   1.000
_cell.length_c   1.000
_cell.angle_alpha   90.00
_cell.angle_beta   90.00
_cell.angle_gamma   90.00
#
_symmetry.space_group_name_H-M   'P 1'
#
loop_
_entity.id
_entity.type
_entity.pdbx_description
1 polymer ?
#
loop_
_entity_poly.entity_id
_entity_poly.type
_entity_poly.pdbx_seq_one_letter_code
_entity_poly.pdbx_strand_id
1 'polypeptide(L)'
;MANVDWERVSKGVAREQEKMIWRPYGIPTVLDLEKSAFHDAPISTPWDIPEKLVVSVAITGAFFRKDQNPNQPITPGEILESAREVTKAGASTVHIHVRDDEGYNVLSPERFREVISPLREEFPSLVVDGCLVPALGGEWELMKNVLEGGVLDAAPINTTATYIGDSLFVKPAPIMIDKVRLINESGAKPEIAVYTDADVSNADRFLIKPGLIETPAAWLILPALPGCSPMENPRQMIDGLTRTASAIRDIDPDAFIMVCAAGRASTHVAALAALMGLHIRVGMEDTYWLWPHREDKIESNVQALHMGQLISQVVGRPVATPEEYRAMLGLPETNAQIPATAGVGA
;
A
#
# COMPACT_ATOMS: atom_id res chain seq x y z
N MET A 1 -35.56 30.06 16.27
CA MET A 1 -35.08 30.58 14.97
C MET A 1 -34.79 32.06 15.15
N ALA A 2 -33.63 32.53 14.72
CA ALA A 2 -33.35 33.97 14.71
C ALA A 2 -34.07 34.61 13.51
N ASN A 3 -34.71 35.77 13.72
CA ASN A 3 -35.34 36.53 12.64
C ASN A 3 -34.35 37.52 12.04
N VAL A 4 -34.32 37.62 10.71
CA VAL A 4 -33.52 38.62 9.99
C VAL A 4 -34.22 39.97 10.06
N ASP A 5 -33.47 41.03 10.35
CA ASP A 5 -33.94 42.42 10.30
C ASP A 5 -33.92 42.91 8.84
N TRP A 6 -35.03 42.69 8.14
CA TRP A 6 -35.19 43.05 6.72
C TRP A 6 -35.20 44.54 6.45
N GLU A 7 -35.53 45.37 7.45
CA GLU A 7 -35.50 46.82 7.30
C GLU A 7 -34.06 47.29 7.14
N ARG A 8 -33.17 46.79 8.00
CA ARG A 8 -31.73 47.10 7.93
C ARG A 8 -31.07 46.58 6.67
N VAL A 9 -31.44 45.38 6.22
CA VAL A 9 -30.97 44.80 4.93
C VAL A 9 -31.39 45.70 3.76
N SER A 10 -32.65 46.12 3.72
CA SER A 10 -33.18 46.96 2.63
C SER A 10 -32.47 48.32 2.55
N LYS A 11 -32.16 48.95 3.70
CA LYS A 11 -31.34 50.17 3.77
C LYS A 11 -29.92 49.94 3.23
N GLY A 12 -29.33 48.78 3.53
CA GLY A 12 -28.03 48.37 3.01
C GLY A 12 -28.02 48.19 1.48
N VAL A 13 -29.01 47.46 0.94
CA VAL A 13 -29.15 47.24 -0.51
C VAL A 13 -29.30 48.56 -1.26
N ALA A 14 -30.14 49.47 -0.74
CA ALA A 14 -30.33 50.80 -1.32
C ALA A 14 -29.03 51.62 -1.31
N ARG A 15 -28.21 51.51 -0.23
CA ARG A 15 -26.92 52.21 -0.12
C ARG A 15 -25.88 51.66 -1.10
N GLU A 16 -25.77 50.34 -1.21
CA GLU A 16 -24.86 49.68 -2.16
C GLU A 16 -25.35 49.75 -3.61
N GLN A 17 -26.58 50.26 -3.83
CA GLN A 17 -27.20 50.44 -5.15
C GLN A 17 -27.25 49.14 -5.95
N GLU A 18 -27.45 48.00 -5.28
CA GLU A 18 -27.49 46.67 -5.91
C GLU A 18 -26.19 46.31 -6.67
N LYS A 19 -25.09 47.05 -6.47
CA LYS A 19 -23.83 46.84 -7.20
C LYS A 19 -22.95 45.80 -6.52
N MET A 20 -22.43 44.88 -7.31
CA MET A 20 -21.22 44.15 -6.93
C MET A 20 -20.04 45.11 -7.03
N ILE A 21 -19.26 45.27 -5.96
CA ILE A 21 -17.99 45.99 -6.01
C ILE A 21 -16.91 45.01 -6.50
N TRP A 22 -16.92 44.69 -7.79
CA TRP A 22 -15.87 43.95 -8.47
C TRP A 22 -15.29 44.83 -9.59
N ARG A 23 -14.06 45.33 -9.38
CA ARG A 23 -13.35 46.21 -10.33
C ARG A 23 -12.07 45.50 -10.79
N PRO A 24 -12.17 44.48 -11.66
CA PRO A 24 -11.00 43.79 -12.16
C PRO A 24 -10.08 44.76 -12.91
N TYR A 25 -8.77 44.68 -12.67
CA TYR A 25 -7.79 45.39 -13.50
C TYR A 25 -7.50 44.50 -14.72
N GLY A 26 -7.71 45.03 -15.94
CA GLY A 26 -7.30 44.36 -17.18
C GLY A 26 -8.02 43.05 -17.52
N ILE A 27 -9.29 43.10 -17.94
CA ILE A 27 -9.91 41.95 -18.63
C ILE A 27 -9.24 41.79 -20.01
N PRO A 28 -8.72 40.61 -20.40
CA PRO A 28 -8.99 39.26 -19.88
C PRO A 28 -8.00 38.68 -18.85
N THR A 29 -6.93 39.38 -18.47
CA THR A 29 -5.83 38.90 -17.62
C THR A 29 -6.13 38.91 -16.11
N VAL A 30 -7.36 39.16 -15.66
CA VAL A 30 -7.69 39.21 -14.21
C VAL A 30 -7.94 37.85 -13.57
N LEU A 31 -8.27 36.83 -14.36
CA LEU A 31 -8.40 35.43 -13.91
C LEU A 31 -7.36 34.52 -14.59
N ASP A 32 -6.26 35.11 -15.07
CA ASP A 32 -5.12 34.36 -15.54
C ASP A 32 -4.40 33.75 -14.32
N LEU A 33 -4.57 32.44 -14.11
CA LEU A 33 -3.96 31.70 -12.99
C LEU A 33 -2.42 31.71 -13.03
N GLU A 34 -1.82 32.21 -14.11
CA GLU A 34 -0.37 32.35 -14.25
C GLU A 34 0.08 33.82 -14.12
N LYS A 35 -0.79 34.80 -14.43
CA LYS A 35 -0.37 36.22 -14.60
C LYS A 35 -1.15 37.24 -13.78
N SER A 36 -2.26 36.85 -13.15
CA SER A 36 -3.05 37.71 -12.26
C SER A 36 -2.40 37.99 -10.90
N ALA A 37 -1.10 38.27 -10.86
CA ALA A 37 -0.35 38.52 -9.64
C ALA A 37 0.45 39.82 -9.75
N PHE A 38 0.58 40.54 -8.64
CA PHE A 38 1.49 41.69 -8.53
C PHE A 38 2.94 41.26 -8.20
N HIS A 39 3.24 39.97 -8.34
CA HIS A 39 4.53 39.34 -8.08
C HIS A 39 4.76 38.21 -9.08
N ASP A 40 6.01 37.79 -9.25
CA ASP A 40 6.39 36.76 -10.23
C ASP A 40 6.14 35.32 -9.75
N ALA A 41 5.71 35.11 -8.50
CA ALA A 41 5.34 33.77 -8.03
C ALA A 41 4.02 33.30 -8.67
N PRO A 42 3.90 32.00 -9.01
CA PRO A 42 2.67 31.44 -9.58
C PRO A 42 1.50 31.51 -8.58
N ILE A 43 0.30 31.77 -9.08
CA ILE A 43 -0.92 31.87 -8.25
C ILE A 43 -1.43 30.49 -7.86
N SER A 44 -1.25 29.52 -8.76
CA SER A 44 -1.51 28.11 -8.52
C SER A 44 -0.24 27.32 -8.77
N THR A 45 0.21 26.58 -7.76
CA THR A 45 1.36 25.68 -7.85
C THR A 45 0.88 24.25 -8.05
N PRO A 46 1.62 23.42 -8.82
CA PRO A 46 1.44 21.97 -8.79
C PRO A 46 1.48 21.45 -7.34
N TRP A 47 0.70 20.41 -7.06
CA TRP A 47 0.73 19.75 -5.76
C TRP A 47 2.04 18.98 -5.60
N ASP A 48 2.59 18.99 -4.40
CA ASP A 48 3.78 18.22 -4.04
C ASP A 48 3.39 16.77 -3.75
N ILE A 49 3.22 15.98 -4.82
CA ILE A 49 2.90 14.55 -4.78
C ILE A 49 3.78 13.80 -5.79
N PRO A 50 4.04 12.49 -5.60
CA PRO A 50 4.90 11.73 -6.50
C PRO A 50 4.36 11.66 -7.93
N GLU A 51 5.22 11.87 -8.93
CA GLU A 51 4.85 11.83 -10.36
C GLU A 51 4.35 10.45 -10.82
N LYS A 52 4.89 9.38 -10.23
CA LYS A 52 4.55 7.99 -10.53
C LYS A 52 3.69 7.37 -9.44
N LEU A 53 2.85 6.41 -9.84
CA LEU A 53 2.08 5.57 -8.93
C LEU A 53 2.63 4.15 -8.94
N VAL A 54 3.19 3.68 -7.82
CA VAL A 54 3.42 2.24 -7.61
C VAL A 54 2.08 1.54 -7.45
N VAL A 55 1.89 0.47 -8.21
CA VAL A 55 0.75 -0.45 -8.12
C VAL A 55 1.30 -1.84 -7.79
N SER A 56 1.26 -2.20 -6.52
CA SER A 56 1.58 -3.55 -6.04
C SER A 56 0.40 -4.49 -6.25
N VAL A 57 0.66 -5.74 -6.62
CA VAL A 57 -0.37 -6.75 -6.76
C VAL A 57 -0.18 -7.90 -5.76
N ALA A 58 -1.09 -8.03 -4.80
CA ALA A 58 -1.09 -9.10 -3.81
C ALA A 58 -1.98 -10.25 -4.25
N ILE A 59 -1.32 -11.32 -4.72
CA ILE A 59 -1.97 -12.28 -5.60
C ILE A 59 -2.71 -13.40 -4.89
N THR A 60 -2.29 -13.77 -3.67
CA THR A 60 -2.72 -15.02 -3.01
C THR A 60 -3.23 -14.83 -1.58
N GLY A 61 -2.44 -14.20 -0.70
CA GLY A 61 -2.81 -14.04 0.70
C GLY A 61 -2.89 -15.30 1.55
N ALA A 62 -3.12 -15.10 2.84
CA ALA A 62 -3.25 -16.17 3.82
C ALA A 62 -4.69 -16.67 4.04
N PHE A 63 -5.71 -15.89 3.66
CA PHE A 63 -7.07 -16.11 4.15
C PHE A 63 -8.01 -16.71 3.11
N PHE A 64 -8.00 -16.21 1.87
CA PHE A 64 -9.02 -16.58 0.89
C PHE A 64 -8.74 -17.92 0.21
N ARG A 65 -9.82 -18.64 -0.08
CA ARG A 65 -9.82 -20.01 -0.60
C ARG A 65 -10.66 -20.11 -1.89
N LYS A 66 -10.49 -21.23 -2.61
CA LYS A 66 -11.17 -21.47 -3.91
C LYS A 66 -12.69 -21.61 -3.81
N ASP A 67 -13.24 -21.95 -2.64
CA ASP A 67 -14.69 -21.96 -2.39
C ASP A 67 -15.28 -20.54 -2.28
N GLN A 68 -14.48 -19.57 -1.83
CA GLN A 68 -14.86 -18.15 -1.82
C GLN A 68 -14.67 -17.51 -3.20
N ASN A 69 -13.57 -17.80 -3.89
CA ASN A 69 -13.35 -17.40 -5.27
C ASN A 69 -12.59 -18.51 -6.04
N PRO A 70 -13.19 -19.18 -7.03
CA PRO A 70 -12.54 -20.30 -7.74
C PRO A 70 -11.23 -19.89 -8.46
N ASN A 71 -11.07 -18.60 -8.74
CA ASN A 71 -9.88 -18.04 -9.38
C ASN A 71 -8.73 -17.78 -8.42
N GLN A 72 -8.87 -18.03 -7.10
CA GLN A 72 -7.79 -17.86 -6.14
C GLN A 72 -6.59 -18.76 -6.49
N PRO A 73 -5.39 -18.21 -6.71
CA PRO A 73 -4.19 -19.02 -6.91
C PRO A 73 -3.71 -19.59 -5.59
N ILE A 74 -3.53 -20.91 -5.51
CA ILE A 74 -3.15 -21.63 -4.28
C ILE A 74 -1.88 -22.46 -4.49
N THR A 75 -1.80 -23.22 -5.57
CA THR A 75 -0.62 -24.05 -5.85
C THR A 75 0.56 -23.20 -6.32
N PRO A 76 1.83 -23.63 -6.11
CA PRO A 76 3.00 -22.90 -6.59
C PRO A 76 2.91 -22.54 -8.09
N GLY A 77 2.44 -23.47 -8.93
CA GLY A 77 2.25 -23.22 -10.36
C GLY A 77 1.22 -22.14 -10.67
N GLU A 78 0.07 -22.12 -9.97
CA GLU A 78 -0.94 -21.07 -10.12
C GLU A 78 -0.44 -19.70 -9.63
N ILE A 79 0.30 -19.68 -8.51
CA ILE A 79 0.88 -18.46 -7.94
C ILE A 79 1.92 -17.88 -8.90
N LEU A 80 2.82 -18.71 -9.43
CA LEU A 80 3.80 -18.32 -10.43
C LEU A 80 3.14 -17.75 -11.69
N GLU A 81 2.12 -18.44 -12.23
CA GLU A 81 1.45 -17.94 -13.43
C GLU A 81 0.74 -16.62 -13.16
N SER A 82 0.02 -16.49 -12.04
CA SER A 82 -0.62 -15.23 -11.68
C SER A 82 0.38 -14.09 -11.52
N ALA A 83 1.55 -14.35 -10.90
CA ALA A 83 2.63 -13.39 -10.78
C ALA A 83 3.20 -12.97 -12.16
N ARG A 84 3.40 -13.93 -13.07
CA ARG A 84 3.84 -13.67 -14.45
C ARG A 84 2.84 -12.80 -15.20
N GLU A 85 1.55 -13.13 -15.13
CA GLU A 85 0.50 -12.40 -15.83
C GLU A 85 0.44 -10.94 -15.40
N VAL A 86 0.45 -10.65 -14.09
CA VAL A 86 0.41 -9.27 -13.59
C VAL A 86 1.71 -8.51 -13.89
N THR A 87 2.84 -9.20 -13.87
CA THR A 87 4.13 -8.59 -14.23
C THR A 87 4.15 -8.19 -15.71
N LYS A 88 3.73 -9.09 -16.61
CA LYS A 88 3.59 -8.81 -18.06
C LYS A 88 2.59 -7.70 -18.34
N ALA A 89 1.54 -7.59 -17.52
CA ALA A 89 0.53 -6.55 -17.61
C ALA A 89 0.99 -5.19 -17.03
N GLY A 90 2.19 -5.10 -16.45
CA GLY A 90 2.78 -3.85 -15.98
C GLY A 90 2.51 -3.51 -14.51
N ALA A 91 2.44 -4.52 -13.63
CA ALA A 91 2.55 -4.30 -12.19
C ALA A 91 3.92 -3.73 -11.80
N SER A 92 3.98 -2.86 -10.80
CA SER A 92 5.24 -2.33 -10.27
C SER A 92 5.98 -3.37 -9.41
N THR A 93 5.23 -4.20 -8.70
CA THR A 93 5.72 -5.24 -7.78
C THR A 93 4.64 -6.28 -7.53
N VAL A 94 5.03 -7.43 -6.99
CA VAL A 94 4.11 -8.51 -6.61
C VAL A 94 4.36 -8.92 -5.15
N HIS A 95 3.28 -8.96 -4.37
CA HIS A 95 3.30 -9.52 -3.01
C HIS A 95 2.91 -10.99 -3.03
N ILE A 96 3.74 -11.85 -2.42
CA ILE A 96 3.59 -13.31 -2.49
C ILE A 96 3.41 -13.95 -1.11
N HIS A 97 2.39 -14.80 -1.04
CA HIS A 97 2.25 -15.86 -0.06
C HIS A 97 2.41 -17.21 -0.76
N VAL A 98 2.93 -18.21 -0.05
CA VAL A 98 2.87 -19.61 -0.50
C VAL A 98 1.93 -20.42 0.40
N ARG A 99 1.32 -21.44 -0.19
CA ARG A 99 0.33 -22.28 0.48
C ARG A 99 0.78 -23.74 0.54
N ASP A 100 0.32 -24.48 1.54
CA ASP A 100 0.35 -25.95 1.51
C ASP A 100 -0.78 -26.52 0.63
N ASP A 101 -0.85 -27.85 0.56
CA ASP A 101 -1.80 -28.55 -0.33
C ASP A 101 -3.24 -28.47 0.20
N GLU A 102 -3.41 -28.24 1.50
CA GLU A 102 -4.69 -27.91 2.13
C GLU A 102 -5.10 -26.44 1.96
N GLY A 103 -4.21 -25.61 1.42
CA GLY A 103 -4.43 -24.19 1.17
C GLY A 103 -4.28 -23.31 2.41
N TYR A 104 -3.53 -23.73 3.43
CA TYR A 104 -3.08 -22.88 4.53
C TYR A 104 -1.81 -22.13 4.16
N ASN A 105 -1.64 -20.95 4.76
CA ASN A 105 -0.42 -20.17 4.61
C ASN A 105 0.75 -20.90 5.28
N VAL A 106 1.88 -21.01 4.59
CA VAL A 106 3.11 -21.60 5.13
C VAL A 106 4.33 -20.77 4.76
N LEU A 107 5.41 -20.87 5.53
CA LEU A 107 6.67 -20.17 5.25
C LEU A 107 7.71 -21.07 4.56
N SER A 108 7.27 -21.99 3.68
CA SER A 108 8.15 -23.00 3.06
C SER A 108 9.20 -22.37 2.13
N PRO A 109 10.51 -22.48 2.44
CA PRO A 109 11.57 -21.95 1.58
C PRO A 109 11.59 -22.60 0.19
N GLU A 110 11.23 -23.89 0.11
CA GLU A 110 11.14 -24.62 -1.16
C GLU A 110 10.03 -24.06 -2.05
N ARG A 111 8.82 -23.87 -1.51
CA ARG A 111 7.69 -23.33 -2.28
C ARG A 111 7.94 -21.88 -2.70
N PHE A 112 8.56 -21.07 -1.84
CA PHE A 112 8.97 -19.71 -2.24
C PHE A 112 9.97 -19.76 -3.41
N ARG A 113 10.96 -20.65 -3.38
CA ARG A 113 11.92 -20.81 -4.49
C ARG A 113 11.25 -21.29 -5.77
N GLU A 114 10.32 -22.23 -5.68
CA GLU A 114 9.57 -22.76 -6.83
C GLU A 114 8.81 -21.66 -7.57
N VAL A 115 8.24 -20.70 -6.83
CA VAL A 115 7.54 -19.54 -7.41
C VAL A 115 8.52 -18.45 -7.85
N ILE A 116 9.44 -18.03 -6.99
CA ILE A 116 10.17 -16.77 -7.19
C ILE A 116 11.38 -16.93 -8.10
N SER A 117 12.07 -18.08 -8.08
CA SER A 117 13.25 -18.30 -8.92
C SER A 117 12.96 -18.14 -10.42
N PRO A 118 11.97 -18.84 -11.00
CA PRO A 118 11.66 -18.67 -12.42
C PRO A 118 11.09 -17.27 -12.73
N LEU A 119 10.40 -16.64 -11.77
CA LEU A 119 9.89 -15.28 -11.95
C LEU A 119 11.03 -14.25 -12.03
N ARG A 120 12.06 -14.39 -11.19
CA ARG A 120 13.26 -13.53 -11.23
C ARG A 120 14.12 -13.75 -12.46
N GLU A 121 14.20 -14.99 -12.96
CA GLU A 121 14.87 -15.27 -14.24
C GLU A 121 14.18 -14.57 -15.42
N GLU A 122 12.84 -14.55 -15.43
CA GLU A 122 12.05 -13.90 -16.46
C GLU A 122 12.00 -12.36 -16.30
N PHE A 123 11.98 -11.86 -15.06
CA PHE A 123 11.85 -10.46 -14.70
C PHE A 123 12.90 -10.03 -13.65
N PRO A 124 14.16 -9.81 -14.05
CA PRO A 124 15.27 -9.57 -13.12
C PRO A 124 15.12 -8.31 -12.27
N SER A 125 14.39 -7.32 -12.76
CA SER A 125 14.12 -6.06 -12.05
C SER A 125 12.88 -6.11 -11.15
N LEU A 126 12.05 -7.15 -11.24
CA LEU A 126 10.84 -7.26 -10.43
C LEU A 126 11.22 -7.30 -8.95
N VAL A 127 10.63 -6.38 -8.17
CA VAL A 127 10.64 -6.48 -6.71
C VAL A 127 9.60 -7.51 -6.32
N VAL A 128 9.99 -8.43 -5.45
CA VAL A 128 9.06 -9.39 -4.84
C VAL A 128 9.09 -9.18 -3.33
N ASP A 129 7.99 -8.66 -2.80
CA ASP A 129 7.75 -8.65 -1.37
C ASP A 129 6.97 -9.91 -0.96
N GLY A 130 7.26 -10.46 0.22
CA GLY A 130 6.71 -11.76 0.60
C GLY A 130 6.28 -11.82 2.05
N CYS A 131 5.16 -12.49 2.30
CA CYS A 131 4.66 -12.60 3.66
C CYS A 131 5.51 -13.55 4.50
N LEU A 132 6.14 -12.97 5.52
CA LEU A 132 7.01 -13.66 6.47
C LEU A 132 6.49 -13.49 7.90
N VAL A 133 5.23 -13.83 8.14
CA VAL A 133 4.61 -13.73 9.47
C VAL A 133 4.60 -15.09 10.15
N PRO A 134 5.60 -15.41 11.01
CA PRO A 134 5.57 -16.63 11.80
C PRO A 134 4.50 -16.51 12.88
N ALA A 135 3.53 -17.43 12.84
CA ALA A 135 2.39 -17.55 13.74
C ALA A 135 2.37 -18.90 14.47
N LEU A 136 2.95 -19.94 13.90
CA LEU A 136 3.00 -21.29 14.45
C LEU A 136 4.42 -21.68 14.89
N GLY A 137 4.51 -22.72 15.71
CA GLY A 137 5.79 -23.28 16.15
C GLY A 137 6.64 -23.75 14.96
N GLY A 138 7.94 -23.45 14.98
CA GLY A 138 8.88 -23.80 13.90
C GLY A 138 8.92 -22.81 12.74
N GLU A 139 7.89 -21.99 12.55
CA GLU A 139 7.85 -21.02 11.43
C GLU A 139 8.91 -19.93 11.53
N TRP A 140 9.43 -19.65 12.73
CA TRP A 140 10.55 -18.72 12.90
C TRP A 140 11.81 -19.17 12.15
N GLU A 141 12.15 -20.45 12.23
CA GLU A 141 13.32 -21.00 11.51
C GLU A 141 13.05 -21.09 10.00
N LEU A 142 11.82 -21.41 9.60
CA LEU A 142 11.44 -21.35 8.18
C LEU A 142 11.58 -19.94 7.62
N MET A 143 11.10 -18.92 8.35
CA MET A 143 11.27 -17.51 7.99
C MET A 143 12.74 -17.13 7.80
N LYS A 144 13.60 -17.53 8.74
CA LYS A 144 15.05 -17.30 8.63
C LYS A 144 15.63 -17.94 7.37
N ASN A 145 15.27 -19.19 7.08
CA ASN A 145 15.72 -19.88 5.88
C ASN A 145 15.27 -19.20 4.58
N VAL A 146 14.09 -18.56 4.56
CA VAL A 146 13.63 -17.75 3.41
C VAL A 146 14.49 -16.49 3.26
N LEU A 147 14.73 -15.77 4.36
CA LEU A 147 15.56 -14.56 4.37
C LEU A 147 17.00 -14.85 3.96
N GLU A 148 17.63 -15.85 4.57
CA GLU A 148 18.99 -16.30 4.24
C GLU A 148 19.10 -16.81 2.80
N GLY A 149 18.01 -17.36 2.25
CA GLY A 149 17.92 -17.76 0.85
C GLY A 149 17.91 -16.58 -0.13
N GLY A 150 17.71 -15.35 0.34
CA GLY A 150 17.72 -14.13 -0.47
C GLY A 150 16.64 -14.10 -1.55
N VAL A 151 15.54 -14.84 -1.37
CA VAL A 151 14.48 -14.98 -2.39
C VAL A 151 13.48 -13.84 -2.41
N LEU A 152 13.46 -12.98 -1.38
CA LEU A 152 12.59 -11.81 -1.27
C LEU A 152 13.41 -10.53 -1.26
N ASP A 153 12.85 -9.47 -1.83
CA ASP A 153 13.43 -8.12 -1.83
C ASP A 153 12.94 -7.28 -0.67
N ALA A 154 11.74 -7.58 -0.18
CA ALA A 154 11.14 -6.92 0.96
C ALA A 154 10.28 -7.89 1.77
N ALA A 155 10.09 -7.56 3.04
CA ALA A 155 9.25 -8.35 3.93
C ALA A 155 8.53 -7.46 4.96
N PRO A 156 7.26 -7.78 5.28
CA PRO A 156 6.46 -6.96 6.17
C PRO A 156 6.88 -7.14 7.64
N ILE A 157 6.77 -6.07 8.41
CA ILE A 157 6.97 -5.99 9.86
C ILE A 157 5.66 -5.55 10.50
N ASN A 158 5.13 -6.36 11.41
CA ASN A 158 3.91 -6.05 12.13
C ASN A 158 4.27 -5.50 13.50
N THR A 159 4.04 -4.21 13.72
CA THR A 159 4.15 -3.54 15.04
C THR A 159 2.82 -3.58 15.81
N THR A 160 1.92 -4.47 15.39
CA THR A 160 0.53 -4.55 15.82
C THR A 160 0.34 -5.35 17.08
N ALA A 161 -0.60 -4.90 17.89
CA ALA A 161 -1.14 -5.62 19.05
C ALA A 161 -2.66 -5.44 19.09
N THR A 162 -3.41 -6.30 18.37
CA THR A 162 -4.88 -6.22 18.27
C THR A 162 -5.49 -7.61 18.10
N TYR A 163 -6.83 -7.70 18.07
CA TYR A 163 -7.53 -8.88 17.58
C TYR A 163 -7.72 -8.78 16.06
N ILE A 164 -7.49 -9.89 15.36
CA ILE A 164 -7.86 -10.07 13.96
C ILE A 164 -8.85 -11.23 13.88
N GLY A 165 -10.11 -10.91 13.57
CA GLY A 165 -11.22 -11.85 13.72
C GLY A 165 -11.31 -12.34 15.16
N ASP A 166 -11.30 -13.66 15.34
CA ASP A 166 -11.40 -14.32 16.65
C ASP A 166 -10.03 -14.61 17.29
N SER A 167 -8.94 -14.09 16.73
CA SER A 167 -7.56 -14.41 17.15
C SER A 167 -6.78 -13.18 17.57
N LEU A 168 -5.93 -13.32 18.59
CA LEU A 168 -5.00 -12.28 19.00
C LEU A 168 -3.83 -12.22 17.99
N PHE A 169 -3.61 -11.04 17.42
CA PHE A 169 -2.51 -10.76 16.49
C PHE A 169 -1.53 -9.79 17.14
N VAL A 170 -0.45 -10.35 17.69
CA VAL A 170 0.61 -9.59 18.35
C VAL A 170 1.95 -10.30 18.22
N LYS A 171 3.03 -9.52 18.02
CA LYS A 171 4.40 -9.99 18.20
C LYS A 171 4.99 -9.34 19.45
N PRO A 172 5.55 -10.12 20.39
CA PRO A 172 6.31 -9.54 21.50
C PRO A 172 7.44 -8.65 20.97
N ALA A 173 7.66 -7.50 21.60
CA ALA A 173 8.61 -6.49 21.11
C ALA A 173 10.03 -7.06 20.81
N PRO A 174 10.62 -7.95 21.63
CA PRO A 174 11.92 -8.55 21.30
C PRO A 174 11.91 -9.36 19.99
N ILE A 175 10.82 -10.09 19.71
CA ILE A 175 10.67 -10.90 18.49
C ILE A 175 10.49 -10.01 17.27
N MET A 176 9.72 -8.93 17.40
CA MET A 176 9.56 -7.93 16.35
C MET A 176 10.90 -7.26 16.01
N ILE A 177 11.65 -6.81 17.02
CA ILE A 177 12.97 -6.18 16.84
C ILE A 177 13.94 -7.15 16.18
N ASP A 178 13.99 -8.41 16.64
CA ASP A 178 14.89 -9.41 16.06
C ASP A 178 14.53 -9.74 14.61
N LYS A 179 13.24 -9.75 14.27
CA LYS A 179 12.80 -9.93 12.87
C LYS A 179 13.33 -8.81 11.97
N VAL A 180 13.27 -7.55 12.41
CA VAL A 180 13.79 -6.43 11.62
C VAL A 180 15.30 -6.56 11.42
N ARG A 181 16.04 -6.94 12.48
CA ARG A 181 17.47 -7.23 12.37
C ARG A 181 17.75 -8.29 11.30
N LEU A 182 17.02 -9.40 11.32
CA LEU A 182 17.18 -10.49 10.35
C LEU A 182 16.85 -10.06 8.91
N ILE A 183 15.82 -9.24 8.71
CA ILE A 183 15.50 -8.67 7.40
C ILE A 183 16.66 -7.81 6.89
N ASN A 184 17.15 -6.87 7.72
CA ASN A 184 18.27 -6.00 7.34
C ASN A 184 19.54 -6.80 7.03
N GLU A 185 19.87 -7.82 7.83
CA GLU A 185 21.03 -8.70 7.62
C GLU A 185 20.94 -9.51 6.31
N SER A 186 19.72 -9.84 5.85
CA SER A 186 19.49 -10.51 4.57
C SER A 186 19.62 -9.59 3.35
N GLY A 187 19.65 -8.27 3.57
CA GLY A 187 19.63 -7.26 2.50
C GLY A 187 18.25 -6.94 1.94
N ALA A 188 17.18 -7.58 2.45
CA ALA A 188 15.81 -7.23 2.11
C ALA A 188 15.36 -5.94 2.82
N LYS A 189 14.38 -5.24 2.24
CA LYS A 189 13.81 -4.03 2.81
C LYS A 189 12.69 -4.36 3.82
N PRO A 190 12.73 -3.84 5.06
CA PRO A 190 11.61 -3.95 5.96
C PRO A 190 10.47 -3.01 5.54
N GLU A 191 9.26 -3.56 5.45
CA GLU A 191 8.04 -2.79 5.19
C GLU A 191 7.16 -2.75 6.44
N ILE A 192 6.90 -1.56 6.99
CA ILE A 192 6.15 -1.40 8.23
C ILE A 192 4.65 -1.52 7.93
N ALA A 193 4.03 -2.64 8.30
CA ALA A 193 2.61 -2.89 8.12
C ALA A 193 1.78 -2.23 9.23
N VAL A 194 0.83 -1.39 8.84
CA VAL A 194 0.03 -0.52 9.72
C VAL A 194 -1.45 -0.87 9.57
N TYR A 195 -2.00 -1.57 10.55
CA TYR A 195 -3.41 -1.98 10.59
C TYR A 195 -4.26 -1.02 11.41
N THR A 196 -3.64 -0.35 12.39
CA THR A 196 -4.22 0.72 13.21
C THR A 196 -3.24 1.87 13.35
N ASP A 197 -3.71 3.06 13.73
CA ASP A 197 -2.83 4.21 13.99
C ASP A 197 -1.88 3.98 15.20
N ALA A 198 -2.20 3.05 16.11
CA ALA A 198 -1.31 2.63 17.18
C ALA A 198 -0.02 1.96 16.67
N ASP A 199 -0.08 1.31 15.50
CA ASP A 199 1.07 0.62 14.90
C ASP A 199 2.16 1.60 14.49
N VAL A 200 1.78 2.83 14.11
CA VAL A 200 2.70 3.94 13.80
C VAL A 200 3.49 4.35 15.05
N SER A 201 2.81 4.49 16.20
CA SER A 201 3.45 4.80 17.48
C SER A 201 4.40 3.69 17.94
N ASN A 202 4.01 2.42 17.74
CA ASN A 202 4.88 1.28 18.04
C ASN A 202 6.09 1.23 17.12
N ALA A 203 5.92 1.49 15.82
CA ALA A 203 7.02 1.54 14.85
C ALA A 203 8.02 2.65 15.21
N ASP A 204 7.54 3.85 15.52
CA ASP A 204 8.37 4.96 15.99
C ASP A 204 9.19 4.57 17.23
N ARG A 205 8.51 4.04 18.25
CA ARG A 205 9.12 3.66 19.53
C ARG A 205 10.18 2.57 19.40
N PHE A 206 9.89 1.51 18.65
CA PHE A 206 10.70 0.29 18.68
C PHE A 206 11.63 0.15 17.47
N LEU A 207 11.34 0.79 16.34
CA LEU A 207 12.06 0.59 15.09
C LEU A 207 12.80 1.86 14.64
N ILE A 208 12.12 3.02 14.61
CA ILE A 208 12.69 4.25 14.02
C ILE A 208 13.57 5.01 15.02
N LYS A 209 13.06 5.38 16.20
CA LYS A 209 13.87 6.09 17.23
C LYS A 209 15.14 5.35 17.63
N PRO A 210 15.15 4.00 17.74
CA PRO A 210 16.37 3.25 18.01
C PRO A 210 17.34 3.17 16.81
N GLY A 211 16.95 3.63 15.62
CA GLY A 211 17.77 3.55 14.40
C GLY A 211 17.81 2.17 13.75
N LEU A 212 16.82 1.31 14.01
CA LEU A 212 16.76 -0.03 13.41
C LEU A 212 16.17 -0.01 11.99
N ILE A 213 15.29 0.96 11.71
CA ILE A 213 14.82 1.32 10.37
C ILE A 213 15.11 2.80 10.13
N GLU A 214 15.81 3.11 9.04
CA GLU A 214 16.09 4.48 8.62
C GLU A 214 14.94 5.07 7.81
N THR A 215 14.73 6.38 7.94
CA THR A 215 13.77 7.14 7.13
C THR A 215 14.44 7.74 5.88
N PRO A 216 13.73 7.87 4.74
CA PRO A 216 12.34 7.48 4.52
C PRO A 216 12.15 5.96 4.50
N ALA A 217 11.21 5.48 5.31
CA ALA A 217 10.89 4.07 5.42
C ALA A 217 9.77 3.68 4.45
N ALA A 218 9.65 2.38 4.20
CA ALA A 218 8.52 1.82 3.45
C ALA A 218 7.41 1.45 4.43
N TRP A 219 6.25 2.08 4.26
CA TRP A 219 5.05 1.86 5.08
C TRP A 219 3.93 1.25 4.23
N LEU A 220 3.21 0.29 4.80
CA LEU A 220 2.04 -0.34 4.19
C LEU A 220 0.83 -0.17 5.11
N ILE A 221 -0.08 0.75 4.78
CA ILE A 221 -1.35 0.91 5.49
C ILE A 221 -2.31 -0.19 5.01
N LEU A 222 -2.76 -1.05 5.92
CA LEU A 222 -3.63 -2.20 5.67
C LEU A 222 -4.77 -2.25 6.72
N PRO A 223 -5.80 -1.41 6.57
CA PRO A 223 -6.96 -1.39 7.44
C PRO A 223 -7.98 -2.47 7.03
N ALA A 224 -9.13 -2.47 7.72
CA ALA A 224 -10.32 -3.29 7.43
C ALA A 224 -10.24 -4.79 7.73
N LEU A 225 -9.08 -5.33 8.15
CA LEU A 225 -9.09 -6.64 8.80
C LEU A 225 -10.00 -6.59 10.03
N PRO A 226 -10.79 -7.64 10.34
CA PRO A 226 -11.75 -7.58 11.44
C PRO A 226 -11.06 -7.25 12.77
N GLY A 227 -11.36 -6.11 13.39
CA GLY A 227 -10.69 -5.62 14.61
C GLY A 227 -9.59 -4.56 14.39
N CYS A 228 -9.26 -4.25 13.13
CA CYS A 228 -8.37 -3.17 12.73
C CYS A 228 -9.16 -1.89 12.39
N SER A 229 -8.49 -0.84 11.88
CA SER A 229 -9.16 0.41 11.49
C SER A 229 -10.32 0.14 10.51
N PRO A 230 -11.56 0.57 10.83
CA PRO A 230 -12.73 0.17 10.06
C PRO A 230 -12.85 0.93 8.73
N MET A 231 -13.42 0.26 7.72
CA MET A 231 -13.62 0.80 6.37
C MET A 231 -15.07 0.57 5.87
N GLU A 232 -16.04 0.51 6.78
CA GLU A 232 -17.43 0.10 6.46
C GLU A 232 -18.23 1.14 5.67
N ASN A 233 -17.78 2.40 5.67
CA ASN A 233 -18.44 3.49 4.94
C ASN A 233 -17.43 4.59 4.56
N PRO A 234 -17.79 5.50 3.62
CA PRO A 234 -16.88 6.54 3.15
C PRO A 234 -16.31 7.44 4.24
N ARG A 235 -17.10 7.76 5.28
CA ARG A 235 -16.63 8.63 6.37
C ARG A 235 -15.52 7.96 7.16
N GLN A 236 -15.73 6.72 7.63
CA GLN A 236 -14.69 5.96 8.34
C GLN A 236 -13.42 5.80 7.49
N MET A 237 -13.60 5.55 6.20
CA MET A 237 -12.50 5.41 5.25
C MET A 237 -11.65 6.66 5.13
N ILE A 238 -12.29 7.81 4.89
CA ILE A 238 -11.60 9.10 4.75
C ILE A 238 -10.94 9.51 6.08
N ASP A 239 -11.68 9.46 7.18
CA ASP A 239 -11.18 9.85 8.51
C ASP A 239 -9.99 8.96 8.92
N GLY A 240 -10.12 7.65 8.74
CA GLY A 240 -9.11 6.66 9.13
C GLY A 240 -7.84 6.74 8.31
N LEU A 241 -7.95 6.73 6.98
CA LEU A 241 -6.76 6.79 6.12
C LEU A 241 -6.00 8.12 6.29
N THR A 242 -6.72 9.24 6.35
CA THR A 242 -6.11 10.56 6.57
C THR A 242 -5.37 10.60 7.91
N ARG A 243 -6.00 10.11 8.98
CA ARG A 243 -5.37 10.08 10.30
C ARG A 243 -4.09 9.24 10.32
N THR A 244 -4.12 8.02 9.78
CA THR A 244 -2.95 7.14 9.75
C THR A 244 -1.82 7.72 8.89
N ALA A 245 -2.13 8.22 7.70
CA ALA A 245 -1.13 8.82 6.81
C ALA A 245 -0.48 10.06 7.45
N SER A 246 -1.26 10.93 8.10
CA SER A 246 -0.70 12.09 8.82
C SER A 246 0.18 11.65 9.99
N ALA A 247 -0.23 10.64 10.76
CA ALA A 247 0.59 10.13 11.87
C ALA A 247 1.93 9.57 11.38
N ILE A 248 1.97 8.91 10.22
CA ILE A 248 3.22 8.47 9.59
C ILE A 248 4.07 9.69 9.22
N ARG A 249 3.48 10.68 8.53
CA ARG A 249 4.20 11.90 8.09
C ARG A 249 4.74 12.76 9.24
N ASP A 250 4.11 12.72 10.41
CA ASP A 250 4.61 13.39 11.62
C ASP A 250 5.96 12.81 12.12
N ILE A 251 6.23 11.54 11.82
CA ILE A 251 7.44 10.81 12.22
C ILE A 251 8.44 10.68 11.06
N ASP A 252 7.92 10.45 9.86
CA ASP A 252 8.66 10.22 8.62
C ASP A 252 8.06 11.11 7.49
N PRO A 253 8.48 12.38 7.40
CA PRO A 253 7.90 13.35 6.47
C PRO A 253 8.01 12.94 5.00
N ASP A 254 9.04 12.17 4.65
CA ASP A 254 9.35 11.74 3.29
C ASP A 254 8.99 10.26 3.04
N ALA A 255 8.24 9.64 3.97
CA ALA A 255 7.80 8.24 3.90
C ALA A 255 7.30 7.81 2.53
N PHE A 256 7.72 6.62 2.10
CA PHE A 256 7.05 5.86 1.06
C PHE A 256 5.84 5.17 1.69
N ILE A 257 4.62 5.56 1.29
CA ILE A 257 3.38 5.01 1.87
C ILE A 257 2.58 4.30 0.78
N MET A 258 2.45 2.99 0.92
CA MET A 258 1.55 2.15 0.14
C MET A 258 0.29 1.85 0.94
N VAL A 259 -0.85 1.74 0.25
CA VAL A 259 -2.15 1.51 0.88
C VAL A 259 -2.89 0.39 0.16
N CYS A 260 -3.39 -0.58 0.91
CA CYS A 260 -4.47 -1.47 0.50
C CYS A 260 -5.56 -1.47 1.57
N ALA A 261 -6.60 -2.28 1.39
CA ALA A 261 -7.55 -2.59 2.46
C ALA A 261 -8.16 -3.97 2.27
N ALA A 262 -8.38 -4.65 3.38
CA ALA A 262 -9.05 -5.93 3.37
C ALA A 262 -10.55 -5.78 3.03
N GLY A 263 -11.08 -6.73 2.29
CA GLY A 263 -12.51 -6.84 2.00
C GLY A 263 -13.05 -5.76 1.07
N ARG A 264 -14.31 -5.40 1.28
CA ARG A 264 -15.15 -4.69 0.29
C ARG A 264 -14.60 -3.32 -0.11
N ALA A 265 -13.97 -2.60 0.82
CA ALA A 265 -13.51 -1.23 0.58
C ALA A 265 -12.25 -1.12 -0.30
N SER A 266 -11.57 -2.23 -0.60
CA SER A 266 -10.23 -2.27 -1.23
C SER A 266 -10.07 -1.31 -2.42
N THR A 267 -10.90 -1.42 -3.46
CA THR A 267 -10.83 -0.57 -4.66
C THR A 267 -11.06 0.91 -4.34
N HIS A 268 -11.95 1.25 -3.40
CA HIS A 268 -12.24 2.63 -3.03
C HIS A 268 -11.13 3.23 -2.16
N VAL A 269 -10.54 2.44 -1.26
CA VAL A 269 -9.38 2.86 -0.48
C VAL A 269 -8.19 3.12 -1.39
N ALA A 270 -7.93 2.26 -2.38
CA ALA A 270 -6.89 2.48 -3.38
C ALA A 270 -7.11 3.79 -4.15
N ALA A 271 -8.34 4.07 -4.60
CA ALA A 271 -8.67 5.32 -5.28
C ALA A 271 -8.42 6.56 -4.41
N LEU A 272 -8.84 6.51 -3.14
CA LEU A 272 -8.59 7.59 -2.18
C LEU A 272 -7.09 7.77 -1.91
N ALA A 273 -6.35 6.69 -1.69
CA ALA A 273 -4.91 6.72 -1.46
C ALA A 273 -4.15 7.35 -2.63
N ALA A 274 -4.47 6.96 -3.87
CA ALA A 274 -3.87 7.54 -5.07
C ALA A 274 -4.15 9.05 -5.19
N LEU A 275 -5.38 9.48 -4.87
CA LEU A 275 -5.78 10.90 -4.84
C LEU A 275 -5.02 11.70 -3.77
N MET A 276 -4.70 11.07 -2.63
CA MET A 276 -3.89 11.65 -1.55
C MET A 276 -2.39 11.70 -1.89
N GLY A 277 -1.96 11.27 -3.08
CA GLY A 277 -0.55 11.20 -3.46
C GLY A 277 0.18 9.95 -2.94
N LEU A 278 -0.52 8.98 -2.34
CA LEU A 278 0.06 7.74 -1.82
C LEU A 278 0.14 6.66 -2.92
N HIS A 279 0.81 5.55 -2.63
CA HIS A 279 0.89 4.38 -3.50
C HIS A 279 -0.20 3.35 -3.17
N ILE A 280 -0.49 2.45 -4.11
CA ILE A 280 -1.60 1.52 -3.95
C ILE A 280 -1.16 0.07 -4.09
N ARG A 281 -1.84 -0.80 -3.35
CA ARG A 281 -1.81 -2.24 -3.51
C ARG A 281 -3.22 -2.75 -3.76
N VAL A 282 -3.34 -3.66 -4.73
CA VAL A 282 -4.59 -4.30 -5.15
C VAL A 282 -4.36 -5.81 -5.27
N GLY A 283 -5.41 -6.62 -5.34
CA GLY A 283 -5.27 -8.04 -5.65
C GLY A 283 -6.17 -8.94 -4.81
N MET A 284 -6.20 -10.21 -5.20
CA MET A 284 -7.10 -11.21 -4.61
C MET A 284 -6.71 -11.64 -3.19
N GLU A 285 -5.54 -11.25 -2.69
CA GLU A 285 -5.20 -11.36 -1.26
C GLU A 285 -6.04 -10.44 -0.39
N ASP A 286 -6.22 -9.20 -0.83
CA ASP A 286 -6.84 -8.15 -0.02
C ASP A 286 -8.36 -8.27 -0.12
N THR A 287 -8.89 -8.64 -1.28
CA THR A 287 -10.33 -8.81 -1.49
C THR A 287 -10.62 -9.72 -2.67
N TYR A 288 -11.73 -10.46 -2.62
CA TYR A 288 -12.27 -11.12 -3.81
C TYR A 288 -13.44 -10.36 -4.45
N TRP A 289 -13.79 -9.17 -3.96
CA TRP A 289 -14.88 -8.34 -4.50
C TRP A 289 -14.31 -7.22 -5.35
N LEU A 290 -14.94 -6.95 -6.49
CA LEU A 290 -14.54 -5.86 -7.37
C LEU A 290 -15.04 -4.50 -6.85
N TRP A 291 -16.21 -4.46 -6.23
CA TRP A 291 -16.87 -3.25 -5.74
C TRP A 291 -17.37 -3.39 -4.31
N PRO A 292 -17.31 -2.31 -3.49
CA PRO A 292 -17.78 -2.38 -2.10
C PRO A 292 -19.28 -2.61 -1.96
N HIS A 293 -20.07 -2.13 -2.92
CA HIS A 293 -21.53 -2.09 -2.87
C HIS A 293 -22.21 -3.12 -3.79
N ARG A 294 -21.44 -4.08 -4.33
CA ARG A 294 -21.94 -5.11 -5.26
C ARG A 294 -21.31 -6.47 -4.95
N GLU A 295 -21.81 -7.50 -5.61
CA GLU A 295 -21.37 -8.90 -5.41
C GLU A 295 -20.46 -9.41 -6.54
N ASP A 296 -20.08 -8.54 -7.49
CA ASP A 296 -19.13 -8.91 -8.56
C ASP A 296 -17.79 -9.30 -7.93
N LYS A 297 -17.31 -10.50 -8.26
CA LYS A 297 -16.03 -11.02 -7.79
C LYS A 297 -14.91 -10.73 -8.79
N ILE A 298 -13.69 -10.65 -8.28
CA ILE A 298 -12.50 -10.54 -9.11
C ILE A 298 -12.28 -11.86 -9.86
N GLU A 299 -12.10 -11.76 -11.18
CA GLU A 299 -11.90 -12.92 -12.06
C GLU A 299 -10.41 -13.29 -12.22
N SER A 300 -9.51 -12.32 -12.04
CA SER A 300 -8.06 -12.54 -12.04
C SER A 300 -7.32 -11.40 -11.35
N ASN A 301 -6.07 -11.64 -10.93
CA ASN A 301 -5.23 -10.56 -10.39
C ASN A 301 -4.90 -9.50 -11.46
N VAL A 302 -4.89 -9.87 -12.75
CA VAL A 302 -4.78 -8.91 -13.86
C VAL A 302 -5.97 -7.96 -13.89
N GLN A 303 -7.20 -8.44 -13.62
CA GLN A 303 -8.36 -7.56 -13.50
C GLN A 303 -8.20 -6.57 -12.34
N ALA A 304 -7.68 -7.01 -11.19
CA ALA A 304 -7.38 -6.13 -10.06
C ALA A 304 -6.31 -5.08 -10.43
N LEU A 305 -5.25 -5.48 -11.13
CA LEU A 305 -4.22 -4.57 -11.65
C LEU A 305 -4.80 -3.54 -12.60
N HIS A 306 -5.68 -3.94 -13.54
CA HIS A 306 -6.34 -3.01 -14.45
C HIS A 306 -7.17 -1.96 -13.71
N MET A 307 -7.79 -2.31 -12.58
CA MET A 307 -8.45 -1.33 -11.72
C MET A 307 -7.45 -0.32 -11.13
N GLY A 308 -6.28 -0.79 -10.68
CA GLY A 308 -5.19 0.08 -10.24
C GLY A 308 -4.65 1.00 -11.35
N GLN A 309 -4.50 0.48 -12.57
CA GLN A 309 -4.09 1.25 -13.74
C GLN A 309 -5.12 2.30 -14.16
N LEU A 310 -6.42 1.98 -14.03
CA LEU A 310 -7.48 2.95 -14.27
C LEU A 310 -7.42 4.09 -13.24
N ILE A 311 -7.20 3.77 -11.95
CA ILE A 311 -6.99 4.77 -10.90
C ILE A 311 -5.78 5.66 -11.24
N SER A 312 -4.66 5.06 -11.64
CA SER A 312 -3.45 5.77 -12.10
C SER A 312 -3.75 6.80 -13.20
N GLN A 313 -4.55 6.42 -14.21
CA GLN A 313 -4.96 7.33 -15.29
C GLN A 313 -5.83 8.47 -14.77
N VAL A 314 -6.77 8.20 -13.86
CA VAL A 314 -7.67 9.21 -13.29
C VAL A 314 -6.90 10.26 -12.48
N VAL A 315 -5.89 9.87 -11.71
CA VAL A 315 -5.08 10.79 -10.91
C VAL A 315 -3.89 11.39 -11.67
N GLY A 316 -3.70 11.02 -12.95
CA GLY A 316 -2.64 11.55 -13.80
C GLY A 316 -1.22 11.12 -13.40
N ARG A 317 -1.07 10.01 -12.66
CA ARG A 317 0.23 9.48 -12.18
C ARG A 317 0.51 8.14 -12.86
N PRO A 318 1.31 8.09 -13.94
CA PRO A 318 1.61 6.84 -14.65
C PRO A 318 2.16 5.76 -13.72
N VAL A 319 1.83 4.50 -14.00
CA VAL A 319 2.31 3.37 -13.19
C VAL A 319 3.84 3.29 -13.24
N ALA A 320 4.46 3.13 -12.06
CA ALA A 320 5.90 2.95 -11.93
C ALA A 320 6.31 1.58 -12.49
N THR A 321 7.40 1.55 -13.24
CA THR A 321 8.06 0.30 -13.65
C THR A 321 8.72 -0.39 -12.45
N PRO A 322 9.03 -1.70 -12.54
CA PRO A 322 9.78 -2.38 -11.49
C PRO A 322 11.13 -1.73 -11.17
N GLU A 323 11.85 -1.24 -12.16
CA GLU A 323 13.13 -0.52 -11.99
C GLU A 323 12.94 0.79 -11.21
N GLU A 324 11.91 1.56 -11.55
CA GLU A 324 11.57 2.79 -10.83
C GLU A 324 11.19 2.49 -9.37
N TYR A 325 10.44 1.41 -9.13
CA TYR A 325 10.10 0.99 -7.77
C TYR A 325 11.32 0.52 -6.97
N ARG A 326 12.26 -0.22 -7.59
CA ARG A 326 13.55 -0.56 -6.96
C ARG A 326 14.30 0.68 -6.49
N ALA A 327 14.38 1.70 -7.36
CA ALA A 327 15.03 2.96 -7.03
C ALA A 327 14.34 3.68 -5.87
N MET A 328 12.99 3.68 -5.84
CA MET A 328 12.22 4.27 -4.72
C MET A 328 12.49 3.58 -3.38
N LEU A 329 12.76 2.27 -3.37
CA LEU A 329 13.09 1.53 -2.14
C LEU A 329 14.58 1.59 -1.75
N GLY A 330 15.43 2.11 -2.64
CA GLY A 330 16.88 2.08 -2.48
C GLY A 330 17.50 0.70 -2.69
N LEU A 331 16.86 -0.15 -3.50
CA LEU A 331 17.35 -1.49 -3.83
C LEU A 331 18.29 -1.44 -5.06
N PRO A 332 19.20 -2.42 -5.24
CA PRO A 332 20.02 -2.55 -6.45
C PRO A 332 19.16 -2.64 -7.73
N GLU A 333 19.72 -2.33 -8.91
CA GLU A 333 18.97 -2.34 -10.18
C GLU A 333 18.33 -3.70 -10.51
N THR A 334 19.03 -4.80 -10.20
CA THR A 334 18.55 -6.16 -10.45
C THR A 334 18.69 -7.04 -9.22
N ASN A 335 17.84 -8.05 -9.13
CA ASN A 335 17.97 -9.11 -8.14
C ASN A 335 19.35 -9.79 -8.19
N ALA A 336 19.90 -10.13 -7.02
CA ALA A 336 21.00 -11.08 -6.96
C ALA A 336 20.53 -12.46 -7.44
N GLN A 337 21.41 -13.24 -8.07
CA GLN A 337 21.08 -14.62 -8.42
C GLN A 337 20.77 -15.42 -7.16
N ILE A 338 19.64 -16.12 -7.15
CA ILE A 338 19.30 -17.05 -6.07
C ILE A 338 20.32 -18.21 -6.12
N PRO A 339 21.10 -18.45 -5.05
CA PRO A 339 22.05 -19.55 -5.06
C PRO A 339 21.35 -20.89 -5.27
N ALA A 340 21.86 -21.71 -6.21
CA ALA A 340 21.31 -23.04 -6.49
C ALA A 340 21.36 -24.01 -5.30
N THR A 341 22.13 -23.67 -4.25
CA THR A 341 22.42 -24.53 -3.10
C THR A 341 22.53 -23.73 -1.80
N ALA A 342 21.44 -23.16 -1.30
CA ALA A 342 21.31 -22.99 0.15
C ALA A 342 20.65 -24.27 0.69
N GLY A 343 21.50 -25.28 0.94
CA GLY A 343 21.07 -26.60 1.39
C GLY A 343 20.14 -26.49 2.59
N VAL A 344 19.03 -27.21 2.53
CA VAL A 344 18.21 -27.52 3.70
C VAL A 344 19.13 -28.24 4.67
N GLY A 345 19.64 -27.52 5.66
CA GLY A 345 20.39 -28.12 6.77
C GLY A 345 19.48 -29.12 7.47
N ALA A 346 20.00 -30.34 7.61
CA ALA A 346 19.36 -31.49 8.24
C ALA A 346 18.95 -31.25 9.70
#